data_AF-A0A936KFB2-F1
#
_entry.id   AF-A0A936KFB2-F1
#
_cell.length_a   1.000
_cell.length_b   1.000
_cell.length_c   1.000
_cell.angle_alpha   90.00
_cell.angle_beta   90.00
_cell.angle_gamma   90.00
#
_symmetry.space_group_name_H-M   'P 1'
#
loop_
_entity.id
_entity.type
_entity.pdbx_description
1 polymer ?
#
loop_
_entity_poly.entity_id
_entity_poly.type
_entity_poly.pdbx_seq_one_letter_code
_entity_poly.pdbx_strand_id
1 'polypeptide(L)'
;MYSKTVPARNPHLLAMARGRECLMRVDWHHRAGTETTVAAHSNEMAHGKAKGRKADDFYSVWACHGCHSWYDQGKADKAVKRRAFAAAYMAQLHEWNRIASDPMEKPKDRDAAQWALDRLDEARELKREAHV
;
A
#
# COMPACT_ATOMS: atom_id res chain seq x y z
N MET A 1 5.28 27.92 1.35
CA MET A 1 5.72 27.04 0.24
C MET A 1 5.81 25.62 0.79
N TYR A 2 4.93 24.70 0.40
CA TYR A 2 5.10 23.29 0.78
C TYR A 2 6.27 22.73 -0.03
N SER A 3 7.40 22.47 0.63
CA SER A 3 8.51 21.76 0.00
C SER A 3 8.01 20.38 -0.45
N LYS A 4 8.28 20.01 -1.70
CA LYS A 4 7.93 18.69 -2.22
C LYS A 4 8.80 17.67 -1.47
N THR A 5 8.19 16.85 -0.63
CA THR A 5 8.89 15.78 0.09
C THR A 5 9.59 14.83 -0.88
N VAL A 6 10.75 14.28 -0.51
CA VAL A 6 11.40 13.23 -1.32
C VAL A 6 10.51 11.97 -1.27
N PRO A 7 10.19 11.33 -2.41
CA PRO A 7 9.39 10.10 -2.38
C PRO A 7 10.14 8.95 -1.71
N ALA A 8 9.51 8.28 -0.76
CA ALA A 8 10.05 7.05 -0.20
C ALA A 8 9.77 5.88 -1.14
N ARG A 9 10.83 5.25 -1.66
CA ARG A 9 10.76 4.24 -2.72
C ARG A 9 11.43 2.94 -2.30
N ASN A 10 10.76 1.82 -2.59
CA ASN A 10 11.27 0.47 -2.42
C ASN A 10 10.67 -0.42 -3.53
N PRO A 11 11.36 -0.54 -4.68
CA PRO A 11 10.87 -1.36 -5.79
C PRO A 11 10.69 -2.84 -5.44
N HIS A 12 11.49 -3.35 -4.49
CA HIS A 12 11.38 -4.74 -4.03
C HIS A 12 10.08 -4.96 -3.26
N LEU A 13 9.72 -4.06 -2.36
CA LEU A 13 8.42 -4.07 -1.66
C LEU A 13 7.24 -4.14 -2.64
N LEU A 14 7.29 -3.35 -3.72
CA LEU A 14 6.24 -3.37 -4.75
C LEU A 14 6.23 -4.69 -5.53
N ALA A 15 7.40 -5.26 -5.83
CA ALA A 15 7.53 -6.51 -6.56
C ALA A 15 6.99 -7.71 -5.77
N MET A 16 7.06 -7.68 -4.43
CA MET A 16 6.54 -8.74 -3.55
C MET A 16 5.04 -8.99 -3.71
N ALA A 17 4.28 -8.05 -4.29
CA ALA A 17 2.85 -8.23 -4.54
C ALA A 17 2.55 -9.34 -5.57
N ARG A 18 3.49 -9.62 -6.48
CA ARG A 18 3.28 -10.62 -7.55
C ARG A 18 3.17 -12.02 -6.95
N GLY A 19 2.13 -12.75 -7.37
CA GLY A 19 1.88 -14.10 -6.85
C GLY A 19 1.30 -14.14 -5.43
N ARG A 20 0.99 -12.98 -4.82
CA ARG A 20 0.27 -12.91 -3.54
C ARG A 20 -1.23 -12.78 -3.74
N GLU A 21 -1.98 -13.07 -2.69
CA GLU A 21 -3.43 -12.85 -2.70
C GLU A 21 -3.78 -11.36 -2.74
N CYS A 22 -4.89 -11.05 -3.39
CA CYS A 22 -5.47 -9.71 -3.34
C CYS A 22 -6.04 -9.44 -1.94
N LEU A 23 -5.58 -8.36 -1.30
CA LEU A 23 -6.02 -7.92 0.02
C LEU A 23 -7.19 -6.93 -0.04
N MET A 24 -7.47 -6.35 -1.22
CA MET A 24 -8.52 -5.35 -1.37
C MET A 24 -9.93 -5.95 -1.46
N ARG A 25 -10.09 -7.15 -2.06
CA ARG A 25 -11.30 -7.98 -2.05
C ARG A 25 -12.64 -7.24 -2.24
N VAL A 26 -12.68 -6.27 -3.16
CA VAL A 26 -13.91 -5.51 -3.46
C VAL A 26 -14.85 -6.35 -4.33
N ASP A 27 -15.88 -6.93 -3.73
CA ASP A 27 -17.01 -7.70 -4.32
C ASP A 27 -16.88 -8.06 -5.81
N TRP A 28 -17.77 -7.55 -6.65
CA TRP A 28 -17.87 -7.86 -8.09
C TRP A 28 -16.62 -7.52 -8.91
N HIS A 29 -15.66 -6.81 -8.33
CA HIS A 29 -14.38 -6.47 -8.94
C HIS A 29 -13.27 -7.43 -8.54
N HIS A 30 -13.43 -8.21 -7.48
CA HIS A 30 -12.46 -9.18 -7.04
C HIS A 30 -12.41 -10.36 -8.01
N ARG A 31 -11.20 -10.63 -8.49
CA ARG A 31 -10.88 -11.87 -9.21
C ARG A 31 -10.08 -12.74 -8.26
N ALA A 32 -10.54 -13.97 -8.05
CA ALA A 32 -9.82 -14.97 -7.28
C ALA A 32 -8.48 -15.34 -7.94
N GLY A 33 -7.56 -15.91 -7.17
CA GLY A 33 -6.20 -16.25 -7.60
C GLY A 33 -5.19 -15.13 -7.37
N THR A 34 -3.95 -15.37 -7.80
CA THR A 34 -2.78 -14.53 -7.47
C THR A 34 -2.08 -13.94 -8.71
N GLU A 35 -2.47 -14.39 -9.91
CA GLU A 35 -1.80 -14.10 -11.19
C GLU A 35 -1.74 -12.62 -11.55
N THR A 36 -2.72 -11.84 -11.09
CA THR A 36 -2.87 -10.43 -11.47
C THR A 36 -2.58 -9.46 -10.33
N THR A 37 -2.12 -9.97 -9.19
CA THR A 37 -1.87 -9.14 -8.01
C THR A 37 -0.64 -8.27 -8.21
N VAL A 38 -0.81 -6.97 -8.00
CA VAL A 38 0.24 -5.96 -8.03
C VAL A 38 0.10 -5.01 -6.84
N ALA A 39 1.14 -4.24 -6.54
CA ALA A 39 1.07 -3.19 -5.56
C ALA A 39 0.29 -1.98 -6.13
N ALA A 40 -0.87 -1.69 -5.55
CA ALA A 40 -1.69 -0.52 -5.83
C ALA A 40 -1.38 0.59 -4.82
N HIS A 41 -0.82 1.70 -5.28
CA HIS A 41 -0.52 2.86 -4.44
C HIS A 41 -1.80 3.55 -3.98
N SER A 42 -1.77 4.18 -2.81
CA SER A 42 -2.86 5.02 -2.33
C SER A 42 -3.13 6.22 -3.25
N ASN A 43 -4.40 6.58 -3.38
CA ASN A 43 -4.85 7.76 -4.12
C ASN A 43 -4.99 9.03 -3.25
N GLU A 44 -4.60 8.98 -1.97
CA GLU A 44 -4.74 10.11 -1.04
C GLU A 44 -3.51 11.03 -1.01
N MET A 45 -3.73 12.35 -1.07
CA MET A 45 -2.66 13.35 -0.97
C MET A 45 -1.89 13.25 0.36
N ALA A 46 -2.56 12.85 1.43
CA ALA A 46 -1.97 12.63 2.76
C ALA A 46 -0.92 11.50 2.81
N HIS A 47 -0.81 10.71 1.74
CA HIS A 47 0.16 9.63 1.55
C HIS A 47 1.25 9.99 0.53
N GLY A 48 1.41 11.28 0.21
CA GLY A 48 2.42 11.77 -0.73
C GLY A 48 1.99 11.72 -2.21
N LYS A 49 0.71 11.40 -2.50
CA LYS A 49 0.16 11.47 -3.86
C LYS A 49 0.11 12.92 -4.36
N ALA A 50 0.58 13.16 -5.59
CA ALA A 50 0.42 14.46 -6.27
C ALA A 50 0.25 14.29 -7.79
N LYS A 51 0.03 15.38 -8.53
CA LYS A 51 -0.01 15.33 -10.01
C LYS A 51 1.34 14.83 -10.54
N GLY A 52 1.34 13.76 -11.33
CA GLY A 52 2.55 13.12 -11.84
C GLY A 52 3.37 12.32 -10.82
N ARG A 53 2.90 12.20 -9.57
CA ARG A 53 3.57 11.44 -8.50
C ARG A 53 2.63 10.40 -7.90
N LYS A 54 3.11 9.18 -7.74
CA LYS A 54 2.47 8.13 -6.92
C LYS A 54 2.75 8.39 -5.44
N ALA A 55 1.83 7.97 -4.57
CA ALA A 55 2.06 7.91 -3.12
C ALA A 55 3.37 7.18 -2.80
N ASP A 56 3.87 7.36 -1.58
CA ASP A 56 5.07 6.66 -1.13
C ASP A 56 4.84 5.14 -1.11
N ASP A 57 5.88 4.34 -1.35
CA ASP A 57 5.71 2.91 -1.66
C ASP A 57 5.16 2.09 -0.47
N PHE A 58 5.40 2.54 0.76
CA PHE A 58 4.82 1.96 1.97
C PHE A 58 3.33 2.29 2.16
N TYR A 59 2.75 3.17 1.34
CA TYR A 59 1.31 3.37 1.19
C TYR A 59 0.78 2.66 -0.06
N SER A 60 1.02 1.37 -0.15
CA SER A 60 0.49 0.49 -1.20
C SER A 60 -0.21 -0.73 -0.59
N VAL A 61 -1.08 -1.37 -1.38
CA VAL A 61 -1.74 -2.62 -1.03
C VAL A 61 -1.68 -3.61 -2.18
N TRP A 62 -1.62 -4.91 -1.87
CA TRP A 62 -1.73 -5.96 -2.88
C TRP A 62 -3.16 -6.04 -3.43
N ALA A 63 -3.32 -5.76 -4.72
CA ALA A 63 -4.62 -5.77 -5.39
C ALA A 63 -4.54 -6.51 -6.72
N CYS A 64 -5.49 -7.41 -6.96
CA CYS A 64 -5.68 -8.01 -8.29
C CYS A 64 -6.16 -6.96 -9.29
N HIS A 65 -6.03 -7.27 -10.57
CA HIS A 65 -6.33 -6.31 -11.65
C HIS A 65 -7.72 -5.69 -11.56
N GLY A 66 -8.74 -6.45 -11.19
CA GLY A 66 -10.12 -5.95 -11.09
C GLY A 66 -10.31 -4.95 -9.93
N CYS A 67 -9.84 -5.30 -8.73
CA CYS A 67 -9.87 -4.41 -7.57
C CYS A 67 -9.03 -3.13 -7.82
N HIS A 68 -7.85 -3.29 -8.40
CA HIS A 68 -6.96 -2.17 -8.71
C HIS A 68 -7.60 -1.21 -9.72
N SER A 69 -8.17 -1.72 -10.80
CA SER A 69 -8.83 -0.91 -11.83
C SER A 69 -10.05 -0.17 -11.27
N TRP A 70 -10.85 -0.82 -10.43
CA TRP A 70 -11.95 -0.17 -9.72
C TRP A 70 -11.46 0.95 -8.79
N TYR A 71 -10.40 0.69 -8.02
CA TYR A 71 -9.86 1.67 -7.08
C TYR A 71 -9.37 2.92 -7.81
N ASP A 72 -8.61 2.76 -8.89
CA ASP A 72 -8.04 3.88 -9.62
C ASP A 72 -9.06 4.63 -10.48
N GLN A 73 -9.92 3.90 -11.20
CA GLN A 73 -10.71 4.46 -12.31
C GLN A 73 -12.22 4.26 -12.16
N GLY A 74 -12.66 3.41 -11.22
CA GLY A 74 -14.08 3.12 -11.00
C GLY A 74 -14.91 4.36 -10.59
N LYS A 75 -16.22 4.30 -10.80
CA LYS A 75 -17.15 5.43 -10.56
C LYS A 75 -17.66 5.54 -9.12
N ALA A 76 -17.21 4.66 -8.23
CA ALA A 76 -17.62 4.71 -6.82
C ALA A 76 -17.15 6.00 -6.14
N ASP A 77 -17.91 6.43 -5.13
CA ASP A 77 -17.56 7.60 -4.33
C ASP A 77 -16.16 7.51 -3.72
N LYS A 78 -15.47 8.66 -3.66
CA LYS A 78 -14.12 8.74 -3.07
C LYS A 78 -14.09 8.20 -1.65
N ALA A 79 -15.12 8.46 -0.85
CA ALA A 79 -15.22 7.94 0.52
C ALA A 79 -15.31 6.41 0.57
N VAL A 80 -16.03 5.78 -0.37
CA VAL A 80 -16.12 4.31 -0.48
C VAL A 80 -14.75 3.73 -0.84
N LYS A 81 -14.09 4.30 -1.85
CA LYS A 81 -12.74 3.87 -2.26
C LYS A 81 -11.72 4.04 -1.14
N ARG A 82 -11.78 5.15 -0.39
CA ARG A 82 -10.91 5.39 0.77
C ARG A 82 -11.12 4.33 1.86
N ARG A 83 -12.37 3.97 2.18
CA ARG A 83 -12.66 2.91 3.15
C ARG A 83 -12.15 1.55 2.68
N ALA A 84 -12.36 1.21 1.41
CA ALA A 84 -11.84 -0.04 0.84
C ALA A 84 -10.31 -0.11 0.91
N PHE A 85 -9.62 0.98 0.55
CA PHE A 85 -8.16 1.05 0.68
C PHE A 85 -7.72 0.94 2.14
N ALA A 86 -8.38 1.63 3.07
CA ALA A 86 -8.03 1.57 4.49
C ALA A 86 -8.15 0.15 5.05
N ALA A 87 -9.23 -0.57 4.71
CA ALA A 87 -9.40 -1.97 5.10
C ALA A 87 -8.31 -2.88 4.49
N ALA A 88 -8.03 -2.72 3.20
CA ALA A 88 -6.97 -3.44 2.51
C ALA A 88 -5.58 -3.14 3.11
N TYR A 89 -5.36 -1.90 3.54
CA TYR A 89 -4.10 -1.46 4.12
C TYR A 89 -3.89 -2.07 5.50
N MET A 90 -4.94 -2.22 6.32
CA MET A 90 -4.83 -2.98 7.57
C MET A 90 -4.37 -4.42 7.31
N ALA A 91 -4.99 -5.11 6.34
CA ALA A 91 -4.55 -6.44 5.93
C ALA A 91 -3.10 -6.45 5.40
N GLN A 92 -2.70 -5.41 4.67
CA GLN A 92 -1.32 -5.27 4.18
C GLN A 92 -0.31 -5.14 5.32
N LEU A 93 -0.64 -4.40 6.38
CA LEU A 93 0.21 -4.29 7.56
C LEU A 93 0.34 -5.63 8.30
N HIS A 94 -0.74 -6.43 8.37
CA HIS A 94 -0.65 -7.78 8.91
C HIS A 94 0.28 -8.67 8.09
N GLU A 95 0.20 -8.63 6.76
CA GLU A 95 1.11 -9.39 5.88
C GLU A 95 2.56 -8.93 5.99
N TRP A 96 2.83 -7.63 6.07
CA TRP A 96 4.20 -7.14 6.26
C TRP A 96 4.76 -7.51 7.63
N ASN A 97 3.97 -7.45 8.71
CA ASN A 97 4.41 -7.93 10.02
C ASN A 97 4.72 -9.43 9.99
N ARG A 98 3.86 -10.24 9.35
CA ARG A 98 4.11 -11.68 9.18
C ARG A 98 5.41 -11.93 8.43
N ILE A 99 5.61 -11.26 7.30
CA ILE A 99 6.82 -11.43 6.48
C ILE A 99 8.07 -10.98 7.24
N ALA A 100 8.03 -9.82 7.91
CA ALA A 100 9.17 -9.30 8.64
C ALA A 100 9.61 -10.21 9.80
N SER A 101 8.65 -10.88 10.47
CA SER A 101 8.90 -11.74 11.63
C SER A 101 9.17 -13.21 11.30
N ASP A 102 8.84 -13.67 10.09
CA ASP A 102 8.99 -15.07 9.70
C ASP A 102 10.43 -15.40 9.25
N PRO A 103 11.22 -16.17 10.01
CA PRO A 103 12.60 -16.49 9.66
C PRO A 103 12.73 -17.32 8.38
N MET A 104 11.66 -17.94 7.90
CA MET A 104 11.63 -18.74 6.66
C MET A 104 11.39 -17.89 5.41
N GLU A 105 10.89 -16.66 5.54
CA GLU A 105 10.78 -15.73 4.40
C GLU A 105 12.18 -15.26 3.98
N LYS A 106 12.33 -14.90 2.70
CA LYS A 106 13.63 -14.47 2.15
C LYS A 106 14.11 -13.22 2.88
N PRO A 107 15.40 -13.10 3.24
CA PRO A 107 15.92 -11.93 3.96
C PRO A 107 15.51 -10.59 3.33
N LYS A 108 15.61 -10.49 2.00
CA LYS A 108 15.24 -9.28 1.26
C LYS A 108 13.74 -8.94 1.34
N ASP A 109 12.87 -9.95 1.43
CA ASP A 109 11.42 -9.77 1.60
C ASP A 109 11.13 -9.26 3.01
N ARG A 110 11.82 -9.81 4.03
CA ARG A 110 11.73 -9.35 5.42
C ARG A 110 12.21 -7.91 5.56
N ASP A 111 13.37 -7.59 5.00
CA ASP A 111 13.96 -6.24 5.06
C ASP A 111 13.04 -5.20 4.38
N ALA A 112 12.43 -5.56 3.25
CA ALA A 112 11.49 -4.67 2.57
C ALA A 112 10.18 -4.48 3.35
N ALA A 113 9.65 -5.55 3.94
CA ALA A 113 8.46 -5.47 4.79
C ALA A 113 8.74 -4.63 6.05
N GLN A 114 9.88 -4.86 6.72
CA GLN A 114 10.30 -4.07 7.88
C GLN A 114 10.48 -2.60 7.52
N TRP A 115 11.14 -2.31 6.39
CA TRP A 115 11.27 -0.95 5.88
C TRP A 115 9.91 -0.25 5.72
N ALA A 116 8.88 -0.96 5.26
CA ALA A 116 7.54 -0.39 5.10
C ALA A 116 6.90 -0.03 6.46
N LEU A 117 7.10 -0.88 7.47
CA LEU A 117 6.61 -0.66 8.84
C LEU A 117 7.33 0.53 9.49
N ASP A 118 8.66 0.58 9.42
CA ASP A 118 9.47 1.67 9.96
C ASP A 118 9.05 3.01 9.32
N ARG A 119 8.79 3.02 8.00
CA ARG A 119 8.34 4.21 7.26
C ARG A 119 6.98 4.71 7.68
N LEU A 120 6.09 3.78 8.03
CA LEU A 120 4.79 4.14 8.55
C LEU A 120 4.90 4.76 9.95
N ASP A 121 5.76 4.23 10.80
CA ASP A 121 5.93 4.74 12.16
C ASP A 121 6.57 6.13 12.17
N GLU A 122 7.62 6.35 11.37
CA GLU A 122 8.19 7.69 11.16
C GLU A 122 7.14 8.68 10.61
N ALA A 123 6.33 8.26 9.63
CA ALA A 123 5.28 9.12 9.08
C ALA A 123 4.18 9.45 10.11
N ARG A 124 3.92 8.54 11.07
CA ARG A 124 2.99 8.77 12.19
C ARG A 124 3.56 9.70 13.23
N GLU A 125 4.86 9.57 13.56
CA GLU A 125 5.58 10.45 14.48
C GLU A 125 5.56 11.89 13.99
N LEU A 126 5.97 12.13 12.73
CA LEU A 126 5.96 13.46 12.13
C LEU A 126 4.57 14.09 12.12
N LYS A 127 3.52 13.28 11.91
CA LYS A 127 2.13 13.78 11.97
C LYS A 127 1.71 14.15 13.39
N ARG A 128 2.15 13.40 14.41
CA ARG A 128 1.87 13.73 15.81
C ARG A 128 2.55 15.04 16.20
N GLU A 129 3.83 15.20 15.87
CA GLU A 129 4.60 16.42 16.16
C GLU A 129 4.02 17.66 15.47
N ALA A 130 3.50 17.52 14.24
CA ALA A 130 2.89 18.64 13.52
C ALA A 130 1.52 19.09 14.05
N HIS A 131 0.91 18.34 14.97
CA HIS A 131 -0.37 18.68 15.62
C HIS A 131 -0.20 19.04 17.11
N VAL A 132 1.05 19.14 17.58
CA VAL A 132 1.42 19.76 18.87
C VAL A 132 1.80 21.22 18.60
#